data_AF-A0A1X7TVD9-F1
#
_entry.id   AF-A0A1X7TVD9-F1
#
_cell.length_a   1.000
_cell.length_b   1.000
_cell.length_c   1.000
_cell.angle_alpha   90.00
_cell.angle_beta   90.00
_cell.angle_gamma   90.00
#
_symmetry.space_group_name_H-M   'P 1'
#
loop_
_entity.id
_entity.type
_entity.pdbx_description
1 polymer ?
#
loop_
_entity_poly.entity_id
_entity_poly.type
_entity_poly.pdbx_seq_one_letter_code
_entity_poly.pdbx_strand_id
1 'polypeptide(L)'
;MNLNALTCHNYASLLVDGEEVCFKRKISAVSGDNLASQYLGGYKSLASAHRKCRSCFAVKEDMQTKPRNCASHAQHIASLSQNTALQQHISSTYGINEDSILHQSLYFHVSEGLTPDIMHNVSEGCLQYKMKEMFKIFISNKIISLSDLNHAIQSFSYGPTDIKNKQSHISTNDEK
;
A
#
# COMPACT_ATOMS: atom_id res chain seq x y z
N MET A 1 -6.20 9.65 18.20
CA MET A 1 -5.81 8.37 18.81
C MET A 1 -4.55 8.61 19.63
N ASN A 2 -4.55 8.29 20.93
CA ASN A 2 -3.38 8.49 21.79
C ASN A 2 -2.51 7.22 21.72
N LEU A 3 -1.42 7.26 20.93
CA LEU A 3 -0.54 6.11 20.73
C LEU A 3 0.48 5.93 21.86
N ASN A 4 0.51 6.83 22.86
CA ASN A 4 1.41 6.71 24.01
C ASN A 4 1.16 5.41 24.79
N ALA A 5 -0.06 4.86 24.75
CA ALA A 5 -0.40 3.56 25.34
C ALA A 5 0.31 2.35 24.69
N LEU A 6 0.99 2.55 23.56
CA LEU A 6 1.77 1.52 22.83
C LEU A 6 3.28 1.72 23.00
N THR A 7 3.70 2.60 23.90
CA THR A 7 5.11 2.79 24.27
C THR A 7 5.60 1.65 25.18
N CYS A 8 6.90 1.36 25.16
CA CYS A 8 7.57 0.31 25.97
C CYS A 8 7.20 0.32 27.47
N HIS A 9 6.84 1.49 28.01
CA HIS A 9 6.55 1.69 29.42
C HIS A 9 5.09 1.40 29.81
N ASN A 10 4.19 1.24 28.84
CA ASN A 10 2.77 1.03 29.07
C ASN A 10 2.40 -0.43 28.80
N TYR A 11 2.29 -1.21 29.89
CA TYR A 11 1.70 -2.54 29.86
C TYR A 11 0.19 -2.42 29.79
N ALA A 12 -0.45 -3.33 29.07
CA ALA A 12 -1.87 -3.55 29.26
C ALA A 12 -2.07 -4.82 30.07
N SER A 13 -2.72 -4.67 31.22
CA SER A 13 -3.17 -5.81 31.99
C SER A 13 -4.52 -6.30 31.46
N LEU A 14 -4.63 -7.62 31.34
CA LEU A 14 -5.86 -8.34 31.01
C LEU A 14 -6.03 -9.43 32.06
N LEU A 15 -7.27 -9.61 32.51
CA LEU A 15 -7.61 -10.68 33.42
C LEU A 15 -7.89 -11.94 32.58
N VAL A 16 -7.05 -12.96 32.73
CA VAL A 16 -7.16 -14.24 32.04
C VAL A 16 -7.31 -15.31 33.10
N ASP A 17 -8.47 -15.99 33.12
CA ASP A 17 -8.79 -17.06 34.08
C ASP A 17 -8.61 -16.68 35.57
N GLY A 18 -8.84 -15.40 35.90
CA GLY A 18 -8.71 -14.90 37.28
C GLY A 18 -7.32 -14.33 37.60
N GLU A 19 -6.33 -14.50 36.72
CA GLU A 19 -4.98 -13.96 36.89
C GLU A 19 -4.76 -12.70 36.05
N GLU A 20 -4.06 -11.72 36.63
CA GLU A 20 -3.66 -10.52 35.91
C GLU A 20 -2.40 -10.81 35.07
N VAL A 21 -2.55 -10.74 33.75
CA VAL A 21 -1.46 -10.95 32.80
C VAL A 21 -1.12 -9.62 32.11
N CYS A 22 0.15 -9.23 32.18
CA CYS A 22 0.68 -8.02 31.56
C CYS A 22 1.21 -8.30 30.14
N PHE A 23 0.65 -7.62 29.14
CA PHE A 23 1.09 -7.71 27.76
C PHE A 23 1.83 -6.45 27.30
N LYS A 24 2.99 -6.66 26.64
CA LYS A 24 3.65 -5.63 25.85
C LYS A 24 2.99 -5.55 24.48
N ARG A 25 2.58 -4.35 24.08
CA ARG A 25 1.92 -4.11 22.78
C ARG A 25 2.87 -3.41 21.82
N LYS A 26 2.80 -3.76 20.54
CA LYS A 26 3.52 -3.07 19.46
C LYS A 26 2.65 -3.01 18.22
N ILE A 27 2.81 -1.96 17.41
CA ILE A 27 2.27 -1.93 16.06
C ILE A 27 3.25 -2.68 15.17
N SER A 28 2.82 -3.78 14.56
CA SER A 28 3.65 -4.53 13.62
C SER A 28 3.53 -4.01 12.20
N ALA A 29 2.33 -3.59 11.81
CA ALA A 29 2.01 -3.11 10.48
C ALA A 29 0.74 -2.26 10.54
N VAL A 30 0.62 -1.31 9.62
CA VAL A 30 -0.60 -0.53 9.39
C VAL A 30 -1.00 -0.75 7.94
N SER A 31 -2.24 -1.20 7.77
CA SER A 31 -2.86 -1.42 6.47
C SER A 31 -3.94 -0.38 6.23
N GLY A 32 -4.04 0.04 4.98
CA GLY A 32 -5.04 0.96 4.48
C GLY A 32 -4.92 1.03 2.98
N ASP A 33 -5.92 1.61 2.34
CA ASP A 33 -5.78 1.94 0.93
C ASP A 33 -4.57 2.85 0.70
N ASN A 34 -4.16 2.98 -0.56
CA ASN A 34 -2.97 3.73 -0.89
C ASN A 34 -3.02 5.20 -0.42
N LEU A 35 -4.18 5.83 -0.38
CA LEU A 35 -4.35 7.23 0.01
C LEU A 35 -4.32 7.39 1.53
N ALA A 36 -5.05 6.54 2.26
CA ALA A 36 -5.06 6.48 3.71
C ALA A 36 -3.66 6.19 4.27
N SER A 37 -2.95 5.22 3.68
CA SER A 37 -1.57 4.90 4.06
C SER A 37 -0.62 6.08 3.83
N GLN A 38 -0.81 6.83 2.74
CA GLN A 38 -0.02 8.01 2.42
C GLN A 38 -0.21 9.10 3.48
N TYR A 39 -1.46 9.42 3.82
CA TYR A 39 -1.79 10.42 4.84
C TYR A 39 -1.33 10.00 6.24
N LEU A 40 -1.56 8.75 6.64
CA LEU A 40 -1.10 8.23 7.93
C LEU A 40 0.42 8.30 8.06
N GLY A 41 1.15 8.14 6.96
CA GLY A 41 2.61 8.25 6.92
C GLY A 41 3.16 9.68 6.92
N GLY A 42 2.31 10.71 6.95
CA GLY A 42 2.74 12.12 6.81
C GLY A 42 3.20 12.48 5.38
N TYR A 43 2.87 11.63 4.41
CA TYR A 43 3.25 11.84 3.02
C TYR A 43 2.20 12.66 2.25
N LYS A 44 2.66 13.35 1.22
CA LYS A 44 1.81 14.09 0.28
C LYS A 44 0.96 13.13 -0.54
N SER A 45 -0.33 13.40 -0.67
CA SER A 45 -1.23 12.58 -1.49
C SER A 45 -0.86 12.62 -2.97
N LEU A 46 -1.12 11.49 -3.63
CA LEU A 46 -1.20 11.32 -5.09
C LEU A 46 -0.09 12.00 -5.90
N ALA A 47 0.95 11.24 -6.28
CA ALA A 47 1.90 11.47 -7.40
C ALA A 47 2.46 12.90 -7.66
N SER A 48 2.27 13.83 -6.72
CA SER A 48 2.52 15.27 -6.87
C SER A 48 3.90 15.67 -6.39
N ALA A 49 4.73 14.68 -6.07
CA ALA A 49 6.12 14.84 -5.68
C ALA A 49 7.04 14.15 -6.69
N HIS A 50 8.26 14.68 -6.84
CA HIS A 50 9.25 14.14 -7.78
C HIS A 50 9.64 12.69 -7.43
N ARG A 51 9.90 12.42 -6.15
CA ARG A 51 10.18 11.10 -5.58
C ARG A 51 8.97 10.61 -4.79
N LYS A 52 7.87 10.36 -5.51
CA LYS A 52 6.52 10.10 -4.96
C LYS A 52 6.35 8.82 -4.16
N CYS A 53 7.24 7.83 -4.31
CA CYS A 53 7.04 6.54 -3.67
C CYS A 53 7.37 6.60 -2.16
N ARG A 54 6.48 6.07 -1.32
CA ARG A 54 6.72 5.96 0.13
C ARG A 54 7.80 4.92 0.45
N SER A 55 7.95 3.90 -0.39
CA SER A 55 8.91 2.80 -0.20
C SER A 55 10.26 3.02 -0.89
N CYS A 56 10.37 3.92 -1.88
CA CYS A 56 11.62 4.17 -2.58
C CYS A 56 11.83 5.67 -2.90
N PHE A 57 13.07 6.15 -2.89
CA PHE A 57 13.41 7.52 -3.33
C PHE A 57 13.57 7.65 -4.84
N ALA A 58 13.00 6.72 -5.59
CA ALA A 58 13.17 6.72 -7.01
C ALA A 58 12.34 7.83 -7.66
N VAL A 59 12.95 8.41 -8.70
CA VAL A 59 12.20 9.10 -9.76
C VAL A 59 11.58 8.05 -10.67
N LYS A 60 10.69 8.47 -11.59
CA LYS A 60 9.95 7.54 -12.46
C LYS A 60 10.89 6.60 -13.23
N GLU A 61 12.07 7.08 -13.60
CA GLU A 61 13.09 6.40 -14.40
C GLU A 61 13.85 5.33 -13.58
N ASP A 62 13.95 5.48 -12.26
CA ASP A 62 14.78 4.66 -11.37
C ASP A 62 13.97 3.81 -10.37
N MET A 63 12.65 3.68 -10.56
CA MET A 63 11.78 2.95 -9.62
C MET A 63 12.29 1.52 -9.44
N GLN A 64 12.39 1.07 -8.16
CA GLN A 64 12.82 -0.25 -7.65
C GLN A 64 14.28 -0.38 -7.14
N THR A 65 15.17 0.58 -7.40
CA THR A 65 16.60 0.40 -7.04
C THR A 65 17.06 1.13 -5.77
N LYS A 66 16.26 2.07 -5.25
CA LYS A 66 16.65 2.98 -4.15
C LYS A 66 15.63 2.98 -3.02
N PRO A 67 15.61 1.99 -2.11
CA PRO A 67 14.65 1.95 -1.02
C PRO A 67 14.77 3.16 -0.10
N ARG A 68 13.65 3.61 0.46
CA ARG A 68 13.63 4.64 1.50
C ARG A 68 14.05 3.97 2.81
N ASN A 69 14.99 4.56 3.53
CA ASN A 69 15.44 4.04 4.83
C ASN A 69 15.07 5.02 5.96
N CYS A 70 15.04 4.53 7.20
CA CYS A 70 14.66 5.32 8.37
C CYS A 70 15.55 6.54 8.58
N ALA A 71 16.86 6.42 8.35
CA ALA A 71 17.82 7.50 8.58
C ALA A 71 17.56 8.72 7.68
N SER A 72 17.40 8.49 6.38
CA SER A 72 17.07 9.53 5.40
C SER A 72 15.67 10.13 5.63
N HIS A 73 14.70 9.33 6.10
CA HIS A 73 13.39 9.84 6.48
C HIS A 73 13.52 10.81 7.67
N ALA A 74 14.24 10.42 8.73
CA ALA A 74 14.49 11.26 9.89
C ALA A 74 15.21 12.58 9.54
N GLN A 75 16.17 12.55 8.61
CA GLN A 75 16.83 13.77 8.12
C GLN A 75 15.85 14.74 7.46
N HIS A 76 14.92 14.24 6.65
CA HIS A 76 13.89 15.09 6.04
C HIS A 76 12.92 15.63 7.10
N ILE A 77 12.51 14.83 8.07
CA ILE A 77 11.67 15.28 9.19
C ILE A 77 12.34 16.41 9.98
N ALA A 78 13.61 16.24 10.36
CA ALA A 78 14.39 17.27 11.06
C ALA A 78 14.54 18.57 10.25
N SER A 79 14.46 18.48 8.93
CA SER A 79 14.56 19.61 8.02
C SER A 79 13.23 20.36 7.84
N LEU A 80 12.08 19.76 8.17
CA LEU A 80 10.76 20.40 8.04
C LEU A 80 10.61 21.62 8.97
N SER A 81 11.27 21.62 10.13
CA SER A 81 11.15 22.68 11.13
C SER A 81 12.11 23.86 10.94
N GLN A 82 12.97 23.84 9.92
CA GLN A 82 14.04 24.84 9.75
C GLN A 82 13.52 26.14 9.12
N ASN A 83 12.81 26.04 7.99
CA ASN A 83 12.15 27.18 7.33
C ASN A 83 11.14 26.72 6.25
N THR A 84 10.28 27.65 5.82
CA THR A 84 9.21 27.40 4.84
C THR A 84 9.72 26.97 3.47
N ALA A 85 10.85 27.52 2.99
CA ALA A 85 11.40 27.17 1.68
C ALA A 85 11.88 25.71 1.64
N LEU A 86 12.53 25.25 2.70
CA LEU A 86 12.99 23.87 2.84
C LEU A 86 11.81 22.92 3.01
N GLN A 87 10.79 23.30 3.77
CA GLN A 87 9.54 22.54 3.88
C GLN A 87 8.88 22.34 2.51
N GLN A 88 8.76 23.40 1.70
CA GLN A 88 8.20 23.31 0.36
C GLN A 88 9.06 22.44 -0.58
N HIS A 89 10.38 22.53 -0.47
CA HIS A 89 11.30 21.67 -1.21
C HIS A 89 11.11 20.20 -0.83
N ILE A 90 10.98 19.89 0.46
CA ILE A 90 10.79 18.51 0.94
C ILE A 90 9.44 17.95 0.50
N SER A 91 8.38 18.73 0.61
CA SER A 91 7.03 18.35 0.18
C SER A 91 6.98 18.08 -1.34
N SER A 92 7.60 18.95 -2.15
CA SER A 92 7.62 18.79 -3.61
C SER A 92 8.59 17.71 -4.12
N THR A 93 9.73 17.52 -3.45
CA THR A 93 10.77 16.58 -3.91
C THR A 93 10.55 15.19 -3.36
N TYR A 94 10.32 15.06 -2.05
CA TYR A 94 10.27 13.78 -1.34
C TYR A 94 8.87 13.37 -0.91
N GLY A 95 7.88 14.24 -1.11
CA GLY A 95 6.49 13.97 -0.79
C GLY A 95 6.26 13.78 0.70
N ILE A 96 7.01 14.47 1.57
CA ILE A 96 6.81 14.44 3.02
C ILE A 96 6.30 15.81 3.44
N ASN A 97 5.18 15.84 4.16
CA ASN A 97 4.57 17.07 4.63
C ASN A 97 4.78 17.27 6.13
N GLU A 98 4.79 16.17 6.89
CA GLU A 98 4.81 16.20 8.35
C GLU A 98 5.38 14.89 8.91
N ASP A 99 5.69 14.91 10.21
CA ASP A 99 6.03 13.70 10.94
C ASP A 99 4.79 12.88 11.25
N SER A 100 4.88 11.56 11.08
CA SER A 100 3.74 10.67 11.30
C SER A 100 3.46 10.51 12.78
N ILE A 101 2.18 10.56 13.16
CA ILE A 101 1.73 10.20 14.52
C ILE A 101 2.19 8.78 14.92
N LEU A 102 2.38 7.89 13.95
CA LEU A 102 2.81 6.50 14.19
C LEU A 102 4.23 6.40 14.73
N HIS A 103 5.08 7.41 14.57
CA HIS A 103 6.41 7.47 15.20
C HIS A 103 6.36 7.63 16.72
N GLN A 104 5.19 7.91 17.31
CA GLN A 104 4.99 7.80 18.77
C GLN A 104 5.09 6.34 19.26
N SER A 105 4.92 5.35 18.38
CA SER A 105 5.13 3.94 18.71
C SER A 105 6.61 3.58 18.54
N LEU A 106 7.27 3.21 19.64
CA LEU A 106 8.71 2.96 19.72
C LEU A 106 9.26 1.98 18.67
N TYR A 107 8.47 0.96 18.31
CA TYR A 107 8.90 -0.12 17.41
C TYR A 107 8.28 -0.03 16.02
N PHE A 108 7.73 1.12 15.65
CA PHE A 108 7.09 1.30 14.35
C PHE A 108 7.72 2.47 13.60
N HIS A 109 8.01 2.26 12.31
CA HIS A 109 8.46 3.32 11.42
C HIS A 109 7.71 3.24 10.08
N VAL A 110 7.28 4.39 9.56
CA VAL A 110 6.41 4.46 8.37
C VAL A 110 7.07 3.96 7.08
N SER A 111 8.40 3.96 7.00
CA SER A 111 9.12 3.41 5.84
C SER A 111 9.07 1.89 5.76
N GLU A 112 8.73 1.21 6.85
CA GLU A 112 8.76 -0.27 6.94
C GLU A 112 7.38 -0.85 7.29
N GLY A 113 6.61 -0.15 8.12
CA GLY A 113 5.35 -0.67 8.68
C GLY A 113 4.09 -0.32 7.90
N LEU A 114 4.15 0.52 6.86
CA LEU A 114 3.01 0.82 6.00
C LEU A 114 2.89 -0.23 4.89
N THR A 115 1.90 -1.13 5.00
CA THR A 115 1.75 -2.22 4.04
C THR A 115 1.36 -1.70 2.65
N PRO A 116 1.85 -2.31 1.56
CA PRO A 116 1.33 -2.05 0.23
C PRO A 116 -0.16 -2.40 0.13
N ASP A 117 -0.86 -1.67 -0.72
CA ASP A 117 -2.26 -1.92 -1.02
C ASP A 117 -2.36 -3.05 -2.07
N ILE A 118 -2.59 -4.28 -1.60
CA ILE A 118 -2.63 -5.45 -2.47
C ILE A 118 -3.73 -5.36 -3.52
N MET A 119 -4.85 -4.72 -3.20
CA MET A 119 -5.97 -4.56 -4.12
C MET A 119 -5.55 -3.67 -5.28
N HIS A 120 -5.00 -2.48 -5.02
CA HIS A 120 -4.58 -1.58 -6.10
C HIS A 120 -3.28 -2.02 -6.79
N ASN A 121 -2.35 -2.70 -6.09
CA ASN A 121 -1.05 -3.07 -6.65
C ASN A 121 -1.08 -4.42 -7.38
N VAL A 122 -1.82 -5.39 -6.85
CA VAL A 122 -1.92 -6.74 -7.41
C VAL A 122 -3.24 -6.88 -8.17
N SER A 123 -4.38 -6.81 -7.49
CA SER A 123 -5.68 -7.17 -8.08
C SER A 123 -6.07 -6.26 -9.26
N GLU A 124 -6.08 -4.94 -9.06
CA GLU A 124 -6.33 -3.93 -10.11
C GLU A 124 -5.06 -3.60 -10.90
N GLY A 125 -3.90 -3.90 -10.33
CA GLY A 125 -2.60 -3.61 -10.90
C GLY A 125 -2.12 -4.71 -11.84
N CYS A 126 -1.14 -5.49 -11.38
CA CYS A 126 -0.40 -6.41 -12.26
C CYS A 126 -1.14 -7.71 -12.59
N LEU A 127 -2.07 -8.16 -11.74
CA LEU A 127 -2.70 -9.47 -11.85
C LEU A 127 -3.50 -9.61 -13.13
N GLN A 128 -4.27 -8.59 -13.51
CA GLN A 128 -5.07 -8.62 -14.75
C GLN A 128 -4.22 -8.93 -16.00
N TYR A 129 -3.01 -8.37 -16.09
CA TYR A 129 -2.11 -8.61 -17.22
C TYR A 129 -1.57 -10.05 -17.20
N LYS A 130 -1.23 -10.55 -16.01
CA LYS A 130 -0.76 -11.93 -15.84
C LYS A 130 -1.85 -12.95 -16.15
N MET A 131 -3.08 -12.69 -15.71
CA MET A 131 -4.24 -13.51 -16.02
C MET A 131 -4.52 -13.52 -17.54
N LYS A 132 -4.43 -12.37 -18.22
CA LYS A 132 -4.58 -12.29 -19.68
C LYS A 132 -3.58 -13.20 -20.40
N GLU A 133 -2.29 -13.11 -20.06
CA GLU A 133 -1.25 -13.94 -20.68
C GLU A 133 -1.41 -15.43 -20.33
N MET A 134 -1.79 -15.76 -19.11
CA MET A 134 -2.07 -17.14 -18.69
C MET A 134 -3.22 -17.73 -19.52
N PHE A 135 -4.32 -17.00 -19.70
CA PHE A 135 -5.45 -17.48 -20.50
C PHE A 135 -5.10 -17.64 -21.98
N LYS A 136 -4.28 -16.75 -22.55
CA LYS A 136 -3.76 -16.92 -23.92
C LYS A 136 -3.03 -18.26 -24.08
N ILE A 137 -2.17 -18.62 -23.13
CA ILE A 137 -1.43 -19.90 -23.14
C ILE A 137 -2.39 -21.08 -23.00
N PHE A 138 -3.40 -20.98 -22.14
CA PHE A 138 -4.37 -22.07 -21.95
C PHE A 138 -5.24 -22.28 -23.20
N ILE A 139 -5.63 -21.21 -23.88
CA ILE A 139 -6.38 -21.26 -25.13
C ILE A 139 -5.51 -21.82 -26.27
N SER A 140 -4.26 -21.35 -26.42
CA SER A 140 -3.34 -21.86 -27.44
C SER A 140 -3.06 -23.35 -27.28
N ASN A 141 -2.96 -23.80 -26.04
CA ASN A 141 -2.75 -25.21 -25.71
C ASN A 141 -4.05 -26.03 -25.71
N LYS A 142 -5.19 -25.43 -26.06
CA LYS A 142 -6.50 -26.08 -26.10
C LYS A 142 -6.93 -26.71 -24.76
N ILE A 143 -6.44 -26.16 -23.65
CA ILE A 143 -6.83 -26.57 -22.29
C ILE A 143 -8.24 -26.06 -21.98
N ILE A 144 -8.54 -24.82 -22.41
CA ILE A 144 -9.87 -24.21 -22.40
C ILE A 144 -10.10 -23.53 -23.74
N SER A 145 -11.36 -23.32 -24.14
CA SER A 145 -11.69 -22.46 -25.27
C SER A 145 -12.00 -21.03 -24.82
N LEU A 146 -11.96 -20.08 -25.76
CA LEU A 146 -12.44 -18.71 -25.52
C LEU A 146 -13.93 -18.69 -25.12
N SER A 147 -14.72 -19.63 -25.66
CA SER A 147 -16.14 -19.77 -25.28
C SER A 147 -16.30 -20.20 -23.84
N ASP A 148 -15.47 -21.14 -23.35
CA ASP A 148 -15.51 -21.61 -21.97
C ASP A 148 -15.17 -20.48 -21.00
N LEU A 149 -14.15 -19.68 -21.33
CA LEU A 149 -13.75 -18.51 -20.55
C LEU A 149 -14.84 -17.44 -20.52
N ASN A 150 -15.40 -17.07 -21.68
CA ASN A 150 -16.51 -16.11 -21.76
C ASN A 150 -17.74 -16.61 -21.00
N HIS A 151 -18.07 -17.90 -21.10
CA HIS A 151 -19.16 -18.50 -20.34
C HIS A 151 -18.89 -18.43 -18.83
N ALA A 152 -17.67 -18.75 -18.37
CA ALA A 152 -17.29 -18.66 -16.96
C ALA A 152 -17.40 -17.22 -16.42
N ILE A 153 -16.92 -16.23 -17.18
CA ILE A 153 -17.08 -14.81 -16.84
C ILE A 153 -18.56 -14.43 -16.77
N GLN A 154 -19.38 -14.89 -17.72
CA GLN A 154 -20.78 -14.49 -17.76
C GLN A 154 -21.64 -15.12 -16.65
N SER A 155 -21.35 -16.37 -16.31
CA SER A 155 -22.08 -17.17 -15.32
C SER A 155 -21.60 -16.98 -13.88
N PHE A 156 -20.49 -16.27 -13.67
CA PHE A 156 -19.99 -15.97 -12.33
C PHE A 156 -21.04 -15.19 -11.52
N SER A 157 -21.25 -15.60 -10.26
CA SER A 157 -22.23 -14.97 -9.36
C SER A 157 -21.63 -13.70 -8.75
N TYR A 158 -21.71 -12.59 -9.49
CA TYR A 158 -21.24 -11.29 -9.00
C TYR A 158 -22.15 -10.76 -7.89
N GLY A 159 -21.53 -10.18 -6.85
CA GLY A 159 -22.26 -9.46 -5.81
C GLY A 159 -22.96 -8.21 -6.37
N PRO A 160 -23.98 -7.66 -5.67
CA PRO A 160 -24.72 -6.49 -6.11
C PRO A 160 -23.85 -5.25 -6.41
N THR A 161 -22.73 -5.12 -5.69
CA THR A 161 -21.74 -4.04 -5.87
C THR A 161 -20.83 -4.27 -7.07
N ASP A 162 -20.59 -5.52 -7.46
CA ASP A 162 -19.58 -5.90 -8.45
C ASP A 162 -20.18 -6.15 -9.84
N ILE A 163 -21.50 -6.30 -9.94
CA ILE A 163 -22.18 -6.59 -11.21
C ILE A 163 -21.92 -5.53 -12.28
N LYS A 164 -21.68 -4.28 -11.86
CA LYS A 164 -21.32 -3.16 -12.74
C LYS A 164 -19.88 -3.21 -13.23
N ASN A 165 -19.02 -3.95 -12.54
CA ASN A 165 -17.59 -4.12 -12.84
C ASN A 165 -17.29 -5.47 -13.53
N LYS A 166 -18.34 -6.19 -13.96
CA LYS A 166 -18.21 -7.44 -14.71
C LYS A 166 -17.39 -7.22 -15.99
N GLN A 167 -16.44 -8.11 -16.26
CA GLN A 167 -15.69 -8.08 -17.52
C GLN A 167 -16.62 -8.22 -18.73
N SER A 168 -16.35 -7.43 -19.76
CA SER A 168 -17.03 -7.53 -21.06
C SER A 168 -16.69 -8.85 -21.76
N HIS A 169 -17.57 -9.27 -22.66
CA HIS A 169 -17.30 -10.40 -23.53
C HIS A 169 -16.01 -10.17 -24.34
N ILE A 170 -15.09 -11.11 -24.31
CA ILE A 170 -13.79 -11.03 -24.98
C ILE A 170 -13.98 -11.44 -26.44
N SER A 171 -13.60 -10.58 -27.38
CA SER A 171 -13.65 -10.88 -28.82
C SER A 171 -12.31 -11.44 -29.32
N THR A 172 -12.33 -12.18 -30.42
CA THR A 172 -11.11 -12.72 -31.06
C THR A 172 -10.17 -11.63 -31.60
N ASN A 173 -10.64 -10.39 -31.76
CA ASN A 173 -9.81 -9.26 -32.20
C ASN A 173 -8.98 -8.64 -31.06
N ASP A 174 -9.30 -8.96 -29.79
CA ASP A 174 -8.59 -8.45 -28.60
C ASP A 174 -7.30 -9.24 -28.29
N GLU A 175 -6.95 -10.18 -29.17
CA GLU A 175 -5.76 -11.05 -29.10
C GLU A 175 -4.47 -10.38 -29.58
N LYS A 176 -4.54 -9.20 -30.21
CA LYS A 176 -3.35 -8.42 -30.60
C LYS A 176 -2.71 -7.71 -29.41
#